data_AF-A0A5C2RQ09-F1
#
_entry.id   AF-A0A5C2RQ09-F1
#
_cell.length_a   1.000
_cell.length_b   1.000
_cell.length_c   1.000
_cell.angle_alpha   90.00
_cell.angle_beta   90.00
_cell.angle_gamma   90.00
#
_symmetry.space_group_name_H-M   'P 1'
#
loop_
_entity.id
_entity.type
_entity.pdbx_description
1 polymer ?
#
loop_
_entity_poly.entity_id
_entity_poly.type
_entity_poly.pdbx_seq_one_letter_code
_entity_poly.pdbx_strand_id
1 'polypeptide(L)'
;MHLDLAIAIAHTRIPYRLHQGHSLGGAYCTLTYGEFLRQQAEPAFSDFNFGDMYTYGSPRVCLEPFATLVNDHTQPGGGKYLFRIVNREDPVCTVPPRTVDQIADYPFIHVRGAWKLSEDGPYKMSDEPPPVDPQSIINIIWNVKNHRMSFCK
;
A
#
# COMPACT_ATOMS: atom_id res chain seq x y z
N MET A 1 -9.54 -24.33 -6.11
CA MET A 1 -9.91 -22.90 -6.15
C MET A 1 -8.64 -22.16 -6.52
N HIS A 2 -8.52 -21.75 -7.79
CA HIS A 2 -7.28 -21.21 -8.35
C HIS A 2 -6.92 -19.88 -7.69
N LEU A 3 -5.75 -19.84 -7.06
CA LEU A 3 -5.07 -18.62 -6.61
C LEU A 3 -4.32 -18.04 -7.82
N ASP A 4 -4.90 -17.04 -8.48
CA ASP A 4 -4.15 -16.20 -9.42
C ASP A 4 -3.33 -15.19 -8.61
N LEU A 5 -2.17 -15.67 -8.15
CA LEU A 5 -1.11 -14.88 -7.55
C LEU A 5 -0.53 -13.96 -8.64
N ALA A 6 -0.64 -12.63 -8.47
CA ALA A 6 -0.01 -11.68 -9.36
C ALA A 6 1.53 -11.85 -9.30
N ILE A 7 2.07 -12.53 -10.31
CA ILE A 7 3.50 -12.78 -10.50
C ILE A 7 4.16 -11.48 -10.96
N ALA A 8 5.26 -11.13 -10.28
CA ALA A 8 6.17 -10.05 -10.59
C ALA A 8 6.60 -10.05 -12.06
N ILE A 9 6.64 -8.87 -12.67
CA ILE A 9 7.14 -8.67 -14.04
C ILE A 9 8.63 -9.04 -14.07
N ALA A 10 8.93 -10.24 -14.56
CA ALA A 10 10.26 -10.66 -14.97
C ALA A 10 10.48 -10.19 -16.40
N HIS A 11 11.09 -9.02 -16.59
CA HIS A 11 11.79 -8.71 -17.85
C HIS A 11 12.69 -7.49 -17.66
N THR A 12 13.92 -7.74 -17.21
CA THR A 12 15.20 -7.07 -17.51
C THR A 12 16.17 -7.32 -16.34
N ARG A 13 17.47 -7.36 -16.64
CA ARG A 13 18.59 -7.82 -15.78
C ARG A 13 18.87 -6.89 -14.59
N ILE A 14 17.90 -6.75 -13.68
CA ILE A 14 18.06 -5.89 -12.52
C ILE A 14 17.69 -6.71 -11.28
N PRO A 15 18.57 -6.82 -10.27
CA PRO A 15 18.40 -7.78 -9.18
C PRO A 15 17.24 -7.45 -8.23
N TYR A 16 16.47 -6.37 -8.50
CA TYR A 16 15.34 -5.98 -7.68
C TYR A 16 14.05 -6.68 -8.13
N ARG A 17 13.35 -7.34 -7.21
CA ARG A 17 11.95 -7.74 -7.43
C ARG A 17 11.03 -6.62 -7.01
N LEU A 18 10.27 -6.12 -7.98
CA LEU A 18 9.26 -5.09 -7.83
C LEU A 18 7.93 -5.73 -7.43
N HIS A 19 7.34 -5.29 -6.32
CA HIS A 19 6.10 -5.86 -5.79
C HIS A 19 4.94 -4.92 -6.08
N GLN A 20 3.88 -5.43 -6.74
CA GLN A 20 2.72 -4.64 -7.12
C GLN A 20 1.42 -5.28 -6.68
N GLY A 21 0.46 -4.45 -6.26
CA GLY A 21 -0.89 -4.90 -5.99
C GLY A 21 -1.90 -3.76 -6.04
N HIS A 22 -3.09 -4.05 -6.57
CA HIS A 22 -4.25 -3.15 -6.57
C HIS A 22 -5.31 -3.66 -5.60
N SER A 23 -6.00 -2.76 -4.88
CA SER A 23 -7.09 -3.14 -3.96
C SER A 23 -6.63 -4.13 -2.88
N LEU A 24 -7.37 -5.22 -2.67
CA LEU A 24 -6.96 -6.35 -1.84
C LEU A 24 -5.62 -6.98 -2.28
N GLY A 25 -5.26 -6.91 -3.56
CA GLY A 25 -3.93 -7.31 -4.02
C GLY A 25 -2.82 -6.40 -3.45
N GLY A 26 -3.11 -5.10 -3.27
CA GLY A 26 -2.22 -4.16 -2.59
C GLY A 26 -2.03 -4.51 -1.12
N ALA A 27 -3.10 -4.97 -0.46
CA ALA A 27 -3.05 -5.46 0.91
C ALA A 27 -2.11 -6.67 1.06
N TYR A 28 -2.29 -7.69 0.22
CA TYR A 28 -1.39 -8.85 0.19
C TYR A 28 0.04 -8.43 -0.14
N CYS A 29 0.23 -7.54 -1.11
CA CYS A 29 1.54 -7.01 -1.47
C CYS A 29 2.25 -6.39 -0.26
N THR A 30 1.56 -5.58 0.56
CA THR A 30 2.14 -4.98 1.77
C THR A 30 2.51 -6.03 2.82
N LEU A 31 1.63 -7.00 3.08
CA LEU A 31 1.90 -8.06 4.06
C LEU A 31 3.08 -8.94 3.62
N THR A 32 3.05 -9.40 2.36
CA THR A 32 4.11 -10.22 1.79
C THR A 32 5.45 -9.49 1.77
N TYR A 33 5.46 -8.22 1.36
CA TYR A 33 6.67 -7.41 1.34
C TYR A 33 7.27 -7.23 2.75
N GLY A 34 6.44 -6.93 3.75
CA GLY A 34 6.91 -6.81 5.13
C GLY A 34 7.44 -8.13 5.71
N GLU A 35 6.81 -9.26 5.41
CA GLU A 35 7.35 -10.57 5.83
C GLU A 35 8.69 -10.91 5.19
N PHE A 36 8.90 -10.51 3.93
CA PHE A 36 10.19 -10.65 3.28
C PHE A 36 11.26 -9.75 3.92
N LEU A 37 10.93 -8.50 4.24
CA LEU A 37 11.85 -7.60 4.95
C LEU A 37 12.23 -8.15 6.32
N ARG A 38 11.28 -8.74 7.06
CA ARG A 38 11.54 -9.37 8.36
C ARG A 38 12.51 -10.55 8.25
N GLN A 39 12.47 -11.28 7.14
CA GLN A 39 13.27 -12.49 6.92
C GLN A 39 14.52 -12.25 6.07
N GLN A 40 14.80 -11.02 5.64
CA GLN A 40 15.89 -10.74 4.70
C GLN A 40 17.29 -11.11 5.23
N ALA A 41 17.46 -11.21 6.54
CA ALA A 41 18.70 -11.63 7.18
C ALA A 41 18.88 -13.15 7.23
N GLU A 42 17.83 -13.92 6.94
CA GLU A 42 17.91 -15.38 6.93
C GLU A 42 18.72 -15.85 5.72
N PRO A 43 19.59 -16.87 5.88
CA PRO A 43 20.40 -17.41 4.79
C PRO A 43 19.59 -17.85 3.56
N ALA A 44 18.33 -18.27 3.76
CA ALA A 44 17.43 -18.65 2.67
C ALA A 44 17.05 -17.49 1.73
N PHE A 45 17.22 -16.24 2.17
CA PHE A 45 16.86 -15.03 1.42
C PHE A 45 18.06 -14.13 1.11
N SER A 46 19.30 -14.56 1.40
CA SER A 46 20.51 -13.74 1.20
C SER A 46 20.76 -13.34 -0.26
N ASP A 47 20.27 -14.15 -1.20
CA ASP A 47 20.41 -13.90 -2.64
C ASP A 47 19.26 -13.05 -3.21
N PHE A 48 18.25 -12.74 -2.39
CA PHE A 48 17.11 -11.93 -2.79
C PHE A 48 17.35 -10.46 -2.43
N ASN A 49 17.62 -9.64 -3.44
CA ASN A 49 17.62 -8.20 -3.27
C ASN A 49 16.21 -7.63 -3.52
N PHE A 50 15.51 -7.26 -2.45
CA PHE A 50 14.18 -6.66 -2.56
C PHE A 50 14.29 -5.24 -3.09
N GLY A 51 13.47 -4.94 -4.10
CA GLY A 51 13.32 -3.60 -4.67
C GLY A 51 12.20 -2.81 -4.02
N ASP A 52 11.71 -1.84 -4.77
CA ASP A 52 10.61 -0.98 -4.37
C ASP A 52 9.26 -1.72 -4.34
N MET A 53 8.35 -1.24 -3.47
CA MET A 53 6.97 -1.71 -3.36
C MET A 53 6.01 -0.65 -3.89
N TYR A 54 5.10 -1.05 -4.78
CA TYR A 54 4.06 -0.21 -5.33
C TYR A 54 2.69 -0.80 -5.00
N THR A 55 1.81 -0.02 -4.37
CA THR A 55 0.43 -0.45 -4.14
C THR A 55 -0.54 0.61 -4.65
N TYR A 56 -1.67 0.18 -5.20
CA TYR A 56 -2.66 1.05 -5.82
C TYR A 56 -4.00 0.86 -5.13
N GLY A 57 -4.57 1.91 -4.54
CA GLY A 57 -5.88 1.81 -3.90
C GLY A 57 -5.93 0.77 -2.78
N SER A 58 -4.83 0.56 -2.05
CA SER A 58 -4.72 -0.47 -1.01
C SER A 58 -5.43 -0.04 0.29
N PRO A 59 -6.14 -0.95 0.98
CA PRO A 59 -6.68 -0.69 2.32
C PRO A 59 -5.56 -0.70 3.38
N ARG A 60 -5.92 -0.31 4.61
CA ARG A 60 -5.07 -0.49 5.80
C ARG A 60 -5.06 -1.97 6.17
N VAL A 61 -3.89 -2.50 6.48
CA VAL A 61 -3.70 -3.95 6.68
C VAL A 61 -2.90 -4.33 7.89
N CYS A 62 -2.27 -3.36 8.54
CA CYS A 62 -1.30 -3.62 9.59
C CYS A 62 -1.49 -2.71 10.80
N LEU A 63 -0.91 -3.14 11.91
CA LEU A 63 -0.78 -2.36 13.13
C LEU A 63 0.56 -1.60 13.14
N GLU A 64 0.68 -0.63 14.04
CA GLU A 64 1.87 0.21 14.19
C GLU A 64 3.20 -0.57 14.26
N PRO A 65 3.35 -1.67 15.02
CA PRO A 65 4.62 -2.39 15.07
C PRO A 65 5.09 -2.92 13.70
N PHE A 66 4.16 -3.45 12.91
CA PHE A 66 4.46 -3.94 11.57
C PHE A 66 4.79 -2.78 10.62
N ALA A 67 4.02 -1.69 10.69
CA ALA A 67 4.28 -0.53 9.86
C ALA A 67 5.65 0.08 10.15
N THR A 68 6.02 0.23 11.41
CA THR A 68 7.35 0.67 11.85
C THR A 68 8.45 -0.21 11.26
N LEU A 69 8.33 -1.54 11.38
CA LEU A 69 9.28 -2.47 10.79
C LEU A 69 9.46 -2.26 9.29
N VAL A 70 8.36 -2.13 8.54
CA VAL A 70 8.42 -1.92 7.08
C VAL A 70 9.06 -0.57 6.75
N ASN A 71 8.69 0.48 7.48
CA ASN A 71 9.18 1.84 7.27
C ASN A 71 10.68 1.95 7.56
N ASP A 72 11.18 1.31 8.63
CA ASP A 72 12.59 1.32 9.00
C ASP A 72 13.49 0.68 7.94
N HIS A 73 12.98 -0.33 7.24
CA HIS A 73 13.69 -0.98 6.13
C HIS A 73 13.58 -0.26 4.78
N THR A 74 12.77 0.80 4.69
CA THR A 74 12.47 1.50 3.42
C THR A 74 12.71 3.01 3.52
N GLN A 75 13.62 3.41 4.41
CA GLN A 75 14.00 4.80 4.57
C GLN A 75 14.71 5.33 3.31
N PRO A 76 14.53 6.63 2.98
CA PRO A 76 15.22 7.25 1.85
C PRO A 76 16.73 7.04 1.91
N GLY A 77 17.34 6.68 0.78
CA GLY A 77 18.78 6.37 0.69
C GLY A 77 19.13 4.91 1.02
N GLY A 78 18.19 4.09 1.51
CA GLY A 78 18.38 2.66 1.78
C GLY A 78 18.24 1.75 0.55
N GLY A 79 17.96 2.31 -0.63
CA GLY A 79 17.83 1.56 -1.88
C GLY A 79 16.53 0.77 -2.05
N LYS A 80 15.55 0.96 -1.15
CA LYS A 80 14.18 0.43 -1.26
C LYS A 80 13.18 1.53 -0.89
N TYR A 81 12.17 1.73 -1.72
CA TYR A 81 11.16 2.76 -1.55
C TYR A 81 9.75 2.17 -1.53
N LEU A 82 8.86 2.84 -0.80
CA LEU A 82 7.42 2.56 -0.79
C LEU A 82 6.67 3.60 -1.60
N PHE A 83 5.78 3.14 -2.47
CA PHE A 83 4.87 3.96 -3.25
C PHE A 83 3.44 3.43 -3.11
N ARG A 84 2.70 4.00 -2.16
CA ARG A 84 1.27 3.75 -1.98
C ARG A 84 0.48 4.80 -2.74
N ILE A 85 0.05 4.43 -3.94
CA ILE A 85 -0.62 5.31 -4.89
C ILE A 85 -2.13 5.25 -4.63
N VAL A 86 -2.70 6.41 -4.33
CA VAL A 86 -4.10 6.59 -3.97
C VAL A 86 -4.77 7.41 -5.08
N ASN A 87 -5.86 6.88 -5.64
CA ASN A 87 -6.64 7.64 -6.61
C ASN A 87 -7.60 8.61 -5.90
N ARG A 88 -8.07 9.65 -6.62
CA ARG A 88 -8.98 10.66 -6.06
C ARG A 88 -10.24 9.98 -5.49
N GLU A 89 -10.51 10.25 -4.21
CA GLU A 89 -11.72 9.77 -3.52
C GLU A 89 -11.89 8.24 -3.52
N ASP A 90 -10.82 7.47 -3.75
CA ASP A 90 -10.88 6.01 -3.65
C ASP A 90 -11.27 5.60 -2.22
N PRO A 91 -12.44 4.95 -2.03
CA PRO A 91 -12.90 4.59 -0.70
C PRO A 91 -12.07 3.48 -0.08
N VAL A 92 -11.37 2.65 -0.85
CA VAL A 92 -10.66 1.47 -0.33
C VAL A 92 -9.52 1.86 0.60
N CYS A 93 -8.81 2.95 0.30
CA CYS A 93 -7.75 3.46 1.17
C CYS A 93 -8.23 3.97 2.53
N THR A 94 -9.54 4.12 2.72
CA THR A 94 -10.16 4.51 3.99
C THR A 94 -10.64 3.34 4.82
N VAL A 95 -10.48 2.10 4.33
CA VAL A 95 -10.93 0.88 4.99
C VAL A 95 -9.74 0.10 5.57
N PRO A 96 -9.84 -0.50 6.77
CA PRO A 96 -10.88 -0.27 7.78
C PRO A 96 -10.95 1.20 8.23
N PRO A 97 -12.14 1.74 8.49
CA PRO A 97 -12.31 3.14 8.90
C PRO A 97 -11.62 3.42 10.22
N ARG A 98 -11.17 4.67 10.36
CA ARG A 98 -10.55 5.20 11.57
C ARG A 98 -11.37 6.39 12.03
N THR A 99 -12.62 6.16 12.45
CA THR A 99 -13.36 7.20 13.17
C THR A 99 -12.67 7.43 14.51
N VAL A 100 -12.80 8.63 15.08
CA VAL A 100 -12.13 8.98 16.35
C VAL A 100 -12.46 7.98 17.46
N ASP A 101 -13.71 7.52 17.49
CA ASP A 101 -14.18 6.56 18.48
C ASP A 101 -13.72 5.11 18.21
N GLN A 102 -13.40 4.77 16.96
CA GLN A 102 -12.99 3.42 16.55
C GLN A 102 -11.48 3.18 16.61
N ILE A 103 -10.66 4.21 16.87
CA ILE A 103 -9.19 4.07 16.86
C ILE A 103 -8.70 3.02 17.85
N ALA A 104 -9.35 2.94 19.03
CA ALA A 104 -8.98 1.98 20.06
C ALA A 104 -9.28 0.53 19.63
N ASP A 105 -10.42 0.31 18.98
CA ASP A 105 -10.89 -1.04 18.61
C ASP A 105 -10.31 -1.53 17.28
N TYR A 106 -10.00 -0.60 16.36
CA TYR A 106 -9.50 -0.89 15.02
C TYR A 106 -8.26 -0.04 14.71
N PRO A 107 -7.11 -0.29 15.37
CA PRO A 107 -5.88 0.51 15.24
C PRO A 107 -5.09 0.20 13.95
N PHE A 108 -5.78 -0.10 12.85
CA PHE A 108 -5.15 -0.34 11.56
C PHE A 108 -4.60 0.97 10.99
N ILE A 109 -3.40 0.89 10.42
CA ILE A 109 -2.72 1.98 9.72
C ILE A 109 -2.13 1.48 8.40
N HIS A 110 -1.78 2.41 7.53
CA HIS A 110 -0.94 2.18 6.36
C HIS A 110 0.55 2.24 6.72
N VAL A 111 1.35 1.68 5.82
CA VAL A 111 2.79 1.98 5.74
C VAL A 111 3.01 3.31 5.00
N ARG A 112 4.23 3.86 5.09
CA ARG A 112 4.58 5.15 4.46
C ARG A 112 4.57 5.09 2.93
N GLY A 113 4.87 6.22 2.31
CA GLY A 113 5.02 6.34 0.87
C GLY A 113 3.74 6.75 0.17
N ALA A 114 2.85 7.50 0.83
CA ALA A 114 1.57 7.88 0.26
C ALA A 114 1.71 8.95 -0.84
N TRP A 115 1.20 8.63 -2.03
CA TRP A 115 1.10 9.53 -3.17
C TRP A 115 -0.35 9.56 -3.66
N LYS A 116 -0.89 10.75 -3.89
CA LYS A 116 -2.24 10.91 -4.42
C LYS A 116 -2.20 11.43 -5.85
N LEU A 117 -3.02 10.82 -6.71
CA LEU A 117 -3.23 11.29 -8.07
C LEU A 117 -4.20 12.47 -8.06
N SER A 118 -3.81 13.59 -8.70
CA SER A 118 -4.68 14.72 -9.00
C SER A 118 -4.63 15.05 -10.50
N GLU A 119 -5.43 16.03 -10.92
CA GLU A 119 -5.45 16.54 -12.30
C GLU A 119 -4.11 17.18 -12.71
N ASP A 120 -3.38 17.76 -11.76
CA ASP A 120 -2.09 18.40 -11.98
C ASP A 120 -0.90 17.41 -11.87
N GLY A 121 -1.18 16.13 -11.64
CA GLY A 121 -0.19 15.07 -11.48
C GLY A 121 -0.11 14.48 -10.06
N PRO A 122 0.81 13.52 -9.82
CA PRO A 122 0.95 12.88 -8.53
C PRO A 122 1.62 13.82 -7.51
N TYR A 123 1.08 13.88 -6.29
CA TYR A 123 1.69 14.62 -5.19
C TYR A 123 1.80 13.76 -3.93
N LYS A 124 2.85 14.00 -3.14
CA LYS A 124 3.07 13.30 -1.86
C LYS A 124 2.05 13.79 -0.84
N MET A 125 1.36 12.86 -0.18
CA MET A 125 0.39 13.17 0.88
C MET A 125 0.89 12.66 2.23
N SER A 126 0.18 13.02 3.30
CA SER A 126 0.41 12.41 4.61
C SER A 126 0.25 10.89 4.51
N ASP A 127 1.20 10.18 5.10
CA ASP A 127 1.25 8.71 5.07
C ASP A 127 -0.02 8.11 5.70
N GLU A 128 -0.56 8.76 6.73
CA GLU A 128 -1.92 8.51 7.21
C GLU A 128 -2.87 9.67 6.90
N PRO A 129 -4.04 9.41 6.29
CA PRO A 129 -5.11 10.40 6.27
C PRO A 129 -5.64 10.62 7.70
N PRO A 130 -6.12 11.84 8.02
CA PRO A 130 -6.67 12.13 9.34
C PRO A 130 -7.86 11.21 9.65
N PRO A 131 -8.18 10.98 10.94
CA PRO A 131 -9.42 10.33 11.32
C PRO A 131 -10.60 11.07 10.69
N VAL A 132 -11.37 10.36 9.86
CA VAL A 132 -12.56 10.89 9.19
C VAL A 132 -13.65 9.85 9.32
N ASP A 133 -14.89 10.32 9.45
CA ASP A 133 -16.03 9.44 9.35
C ASP A 133 -16.01 8.72 7.99
N PRO A 134 -16.32 7.42 7.95
CA PRO A 134 -16.41 6.71 6.68
C PRO A 134 -17.37 7.46 5.76
N GLN A 135 -17.02 7.47 4.47
CA GLN A 135 -17.93 7.99 3.45
C GLN A 135 -19.29 7.31 3.62
N SER A 136 -20.38 8.06 3.44
CA SER A 136 -21.72 7.48 3.44
C SER A 136 -21.80 6.32 2.44
N ILE A 137 -22.66 5.33 2.67
CA ILE A 137 -22.83 4.18 1.75
C ILE A 137 -23.08 4.66 0.31
N ILE A 138 -23.86 5.74 0.15
CA ILE A 138 -24.14 6.37 -1.14
C ILE A 138 -22.84 6.88 -1.79
N ASN A 139 -21.99 7.58 -1.02
CA ASN A 139 -20.71 8.07 -1.51
C ASN A 139 -19.74 6.93 -1.83
N ILE A 140 -19.70 5.85 -1.03
CA ILE A 140 -18.91 4.65 -1.34
C ILE A 140 -19.32 4.05 -2.69
N ILE A 141 -20.63 3.87 -2.91
CA ILE A 141 -21.16 3.34 -4.17
C ILE A 141 -20.78 4.26 -5.34
N TRP A 142 -20.91 5.58 -5.15
CA TRP A 142 -20.57 6.54 -6.20
C TRP A 142 -19.08 6.59 -6.52
N ASN A 143 -18.22 6.48 -5.50
CA ASN A 143 -16.79 6.67 -5.59
C ASN A 143 -16.03 5.38 -5.93
N VAL A 144 -16.68 4.21 -5.90
CA VAL A 144 -16.07 2.93 -6.35
C VAL A 144 -15.56 3.00 -7.79
N LYS A 145 -16.12 3.89 -8.62
CA LYS A 145 -15.61 4.15 -9.99
C LYS A 145 -14.17 4.65 -9.98
N ASN A 146 -13.80 5.46 -8.98
CA ASN A 146 -12.45 5.99 -8.81
C ASN A 146 -11.49 4.91 -8.31
N HIS A 147 -11.98 3.83 -7.70
CA HIS A 147 -11.15 2.67 -7.40
C HIS A 147 -10.73 1.90 -8.67
N ARG A 148 -11.59 1.89 -9.70
CA ARG A 148 -11.41 1.10 -10.94
C ARG A 148 -10.67 1.83 -12.05
N MET A 149 -10.78 3.16 -12.14
CA MET A 149 -10.22 3.95 -13.23
C MET A 149 -9.47 5.16 -12.71
N SER A 150 -8.20 5.33 -13.11
CA SER A 150 -7.49 6.59 -12.98
C SER A 150 -7.85 7.49 -14.17
N PHE A 151 -8.50 8.61 -13.90
CA PHE A 151 -8.67 9.66 -14.89
C PHE A 151 -7.42 10.55 -14.85
N CYS A 152 -6.45 10.23 -15.71
CA CYS A 152 -5.42 11.18 -16.09
C CYS A 152 -5.90 11.82 -17.40
N LYS A 153 -6.07 13.15 -17.41
CA LYS A 153 -6.17 13.88 -18.69
C LYS A 153 -4.77 14.20 -19.19
#